data_AF-A0A5R1NI28-F1
#
_entry.id   AF-A0A5R1NI28-F1
#
_cell.length_a   1.000
_cell.length_b   1.000
_cell.length_c   1.000
_cell.angle_alpha   90.00
_cell.angle_beta   90.00
_cell.angle_gamma   90.00
#
_symmetry.space_group_name_H-M   'P 1'
#
loop_
_entity.id
_entity.type
_entity.pdbx_description
1 polymer ?
#
loop_
_entity_poly.entity_id
_entity_poly.type
_entity_poly.pdbx_seq_one_letter_code
_entity_poly.pdbx_strand_id
1 'polypeptide(L)'
;MAKLASRGVEVRDPENCRQILQAVGYYRLTGYLYPLRESEAYVDDEGRRRVRILNHYRSGTSVDYAATLIDFDRRLRLLVLDGIERIEISFRMQVGYVLGRLSAFAHLDPSNFVGSFTEAQTDTRTGDTTPSKHQQWLERVNARQSESDEAFVAHFRDKYNDKMPIWALTEILERSRPAEWWSFSTPCGSAVLV
;
A
#
# COMPACT_ATOMS: atom_id res chain seq x y z
N MET A 1 12.42 28.06 -4.87
CA MET A 1 12.60 28.50 -6.26
C MET A 1 14.06 28.81 -6.60
N ALA A 2 14.74 29.75 -5.91
CA ALA A 2 16.14 30.13 -6.20
C ALA A 2 17.11 28.94 -6.33
N LYS A 3 16.99 27.93 -5.44
CA LYS A 3 17.80 26.70 -5.47
C LYS A 3 17.57 25.81 -6.70
N LEU A 4 16.38 25.84 -7.30
CA LEU A 4 16.08 25.06 -8.52
C LEU A 4 16.68 25.77 -9.74
N ALA A 5 16.44 27.08 -9.85
CA ALA A 5 17.00 27.91 -10.90
C ALA A 5 18.55 27.89 -10.88
N SER A 6 19.17 28.00 -9.69
CA SER A 6 20.64 27.95 -9.55
C SER A 6 21.26 26.61 -9.94
N ARG A 7 20.45 25.55 -10.10
CA ARG A 7 20.90 24.22 -10.51
C ARG A 7 20.59 23.91 -11.97
N GLY A 8 20.05 24.88 -12.73
CA GLY A 8 19.74 24.71 -14.15
C GLY A 8 18.33 24.21 -14.43
N VAL A 9 17.40 24.27 -13.47
CA VAL A 9 15.97 24.00 -13.73
C VAL A 9 15.30 25.28 -14.23
N GLU A 10 14.67 25.20 -15.40
CA GLU A 10 13.83 26.26 -15.96
C GLU A 10 12.57 26.47 -15.10
N VAL A 11 12.37 27.71 -14.68
CA VAL A 11 11.17 28.18 -13.97
C VAL A 11 10.55 29.27 -14.84
N ARG A 12 9.61 28.88 -15.72
CA ARG A 12 8.96 29.81 -16.67
C ARG A 12 7.93 30.70 -15.98
N ASP A 13 7.13 30.10 -15.11
CA ASP A 13 6.16 30.79 -14.27
C ASP A 13 6.51 30.58 -12.78
N PRO A 14 7.05 31.61 -12.08
CA PRO A 14 7.36 31.54 -10.67
C PRO A 14 6.15 31.26 -9.77
N GLU A 15 4.97 31.76 -10.14
CA GLU A 15 3.77 31.59 -9.32
C GLU A 15 3.25 30.15 -9.43
N ASN A 16 3.19 29.60 -10.65
CA ASN A 16 2.91 28.18 -10.85
C ASN A 16 3.93 27.28 -10.11
N CYS A 17 5.23 27.60 -10.20
CA CYS A 17 6.28 26.87 -9.49
C CYS A 17 6.07 26.88 -7.96
N ARG A 18 5.65 28.03 -7.41
CA ARG A 18 5.31 28.15 -5.98
C ARG A 18 4.13 27.25 -5.63
N GLN A 19 3.06 27.26 -6.43
CA GLN A 19 1.87 26.43 -6.21
C GLN A 19 2.20 24.93 -6.27
N ILE A 20 2.98 24.50 -7.28
CA ILE A 20 3.46 23.12 -7.39
C ILE A 20 4.27 22.74 -6.15
N LEU A 21 5.24 23.56 -5.74
CA LEU A 21 6.05 23.28 -4.55
C LEU A 21 5.22 23.19 -3.26
N GLN A 22 4.16 23.98 -3.14
CA GLN A 22 3.22 23.89 -2.01
C GLN A 22 2.40 22.60 -2.05
N ALA A 23 1.94 22.18 -3.23
CA ALA A 23 1.09 21.00 -3.38
C ALA A 23 1.88 19.69 -3.25
N VAL A 24 3.08 19.59 -3.83
CA VAL A 24 3.82 18.32 -3.92
C VAL A 24 5.02 18.25 -2.99
N GLY A 25 5.52 19.40 -2.53
CA GLY A 25 6.74 19.50 -1.74
C GLY A 25 8.03 19.44 -2.57
N TYR A 26 9.09 20.06 -2.05
CA TYR A 26 10.40 20.15 -2.73
C TYR A 26 11.00 18.77 -3.03
N TYR A 27 10.99 17.84 -2.08
CA TYR A 27 11.63 16.54 -2.25
C TYR A 27 10.95 15.69 -3.32
N ARG A 28 9.61 15.66 -3.33
CA ARG A 28 8.85 14.95 -4.36
C ARG A 28 9.17 15.49 -5.74
N LEU A 29 9.08 16.82 -5.92
CA LEU A 29 9.43 17.47 -7.18
C LEU A 29 10.86 17.12 -7.63
N THR A 30 11.85 17.24 -6.73
CA THR A 30 13.24 16.93 -7.09
C THR A 30 13.50 15.44 -7.32
N GLY A 31 12.65 14.54 -6.81
CA GLY A 31 12.69 13.13 -7.13
C GLY A 31 12.38 12.86 -8.61
N TYR A 32 11.36 13.52 -9.16
CA TYR A 32 11.04 13.42 -10.60
C TYR A 32 12.08 14.11 -11.49
N LEU A 33 12.79 15.11 -10.96
CA LEU A 33 13.90 15.75 -11.66
C LEU A 33 15.22 14.96 -11.58
N TYR A 34 15.37 14.04 -10.62
CA TYR A 34 16.63 13.33 -10.37
C TYR A 34 17.22 12.63 -11.62
N PRO A 35 16.42 11.93 -12.45
CA PRO A 35 16.93 11.31 -13.68
C PRO A 35 17.45 12.31 -14.71
N LEU A 36 17.04 13.58 -14.63
CA LEU A 36 17.44 14.65 -15.53
C LEU A 36 18.72 15.35 -15.08
N ARG A 37 19.37 14.88 -14.02
CA ARG A 37 20.68 15.39 -13.60
C ARG A 37 21.74 15.07 -14.63
N GLU A 38 22.71 15.98 -14.71
CA GLU A 38 23.93 15.72 -15.47
C GLU A 38 24.71 14.59 -14.80
N SER A 39 25.41 13.82 -15.62
CA SER A 39 26.23 12.70 -15.18
C SER A 39 27.49 12.69 -16.00
N GLU A 40 28.63 12.43 -15.37
CA GLU A 40 29.90 12.33 -16.07
C GLU A 40 30.56 10.99 -15.77
N ALA A 41 31.23 10.46 -16.80
CA ALA A 41 32.06 9.27 -16.65
C ALA A 41 33.44 9.67 -16.13
N TYR A 42 33.95 8.94 -15.16
CA TYR A 42 35.31 9.08 -14.64
C TYR A 42 35.97 7.71 -14.50
N VAL A 43 37.29 7.68 -14.41
CA VAL A 43 38.07 6.46 -14.15
C VAL A 43 38.50 6.51 -12.69
N ASP A 44 38.23 5.45 -11.93
CA ASP A 44 38.68 5.36 -10.54
C ASP A 44 40.16 4.97 -10.43
N ASP A 45 40.70 5.01 -9.21
CA ASP A 45 42.12 4.70 -8.94
C ASP A 45 42.52 3.26 -9.32
N GLU A 46 41.54 2.39 -9.56
CA GLU A 46 41.71 0.99 -9.98
C GLU A 46 41.52 0.82 -11.50
N GLY A 47 41.44 1.91 -12.27
CA GLY A 47 41.30 1.90 -13.72
C GLY A 47 39.90 1.55 -14.22
N ARG A 48 38.88 1.50 -13.36
CA ARG A 48 37.51 1.14 -13.73
C ARG A 48 36.72 2.38 -14.11
N ARG A 49 35.97 2.29 -15.22
CA ARG A 49 35.04 3.34 -15.65
C ARG A 49 33.82 3.37 -14.74
N ARG A 50 33.57 4.52 -14.11
CA ARG A 50 32.42 4.80 -13.25
C ARG A 50 31.65 6.01 -13.76
N VAL A 51 30.43 6.18 -13.26
CA VAL A 51 29.58 7.35 -13.55
C VAL A 51 29.25 8.03 -12.23
N ARG A 52 29.44 9.36 -12.15
CA ARG A 52 28.98 10.18 -11.02
C ARG A 52 27.85 11.10 -11.44
N ILE A 53 26.83 11.23 -10.59
CA ILE A 53 25.71 12.15 -10.78
C ILE A 53 26.09 13.52 -10.23
N LEU A 54 25.92 14.56 -11.02
CA LEU A 54 26.23 15.94 -10.67
C LEU A 54 25.03 16.63 -9.99
N ASN A 55 25.28 17.82 -9.44
CA ASN A 55 24.26 18.62 -8.76
C ASN A 55 23.41 19.48 -9.72
N HIS A 56 23.84 19.60 -10.98
CA HIS A 56 23.17 20.37 -12.03
C HIS A 56 22.25 19.49 -12.86
N TYR A 57 21.22 20.11 -13.43
CA TYR A 57 20.28 19.46 -14.34
C TYR A 57 20.64 19.75 -15.79
N ARG A 58 20.34 18.80 -16.67
CA ARG A 58 20.54 18.94 -18.11
C ARG A 58 19.72 20.12 -18.63
N SER A 59 20.23 20.80 -19.66
CA SER A 59 19.50 21.87 -20.35
C SER A 59 18.11 21.42 -20.82
N GLY A 60 17.11 22.30 -20.73
CA GLY A 60 15.71 22.00 -21.04
C GLY A 60 14.92 21.35 -19.88
N THR A 61 15.57 21.05 -18.75
CA THR A 61 14.89 20.56 -17.55
C THR A 61 14.01 21.66 -16.97
N SER A 62 12.70 21.44 -16.88
CA SER A 62 11.74 22.44 -16.38
C SER A 62 10.87 21.91 -15.25
N VAL A 63 10.36 22.83 -14.42
CA VAL A 63 9.39 22.51 -13.37
C VAL A 63 8.07 21.99 -13.98
N ASP A 64 7.64 22.56 -15.10
CA ASP A 64 6.40 22.17 -15.79
C ASP A 64 6.43 20.72 -16.30
N TYR A 65 7.60 20.28 -16.78
CA TYR A 65 7.80 18.88 -17.17
C TYR A 65 7.66 17.93 -15.98
N ALA A 66 8.29 18.24 -14.85
CA ALA A 66 8.16 17.44 -13.65
C ALA A 66 6.72 17.42 -13.12
N ALA A 67 6.00 18.54 -13.19
CA ALA A 67 4.59 18.61 -12.82
C ALA A 67 3.70 17.71 -13.70
N THR A 68 3.96 17.68 -15.01
CA THR A 68 3.25 16.80 -15.95
C THR A 68 3.47 15.33 -15.60
N LEU A 69 4.71 14.95 -15.27
CA LEU A 69 5.05 13.58 -14.88
C LEU A 69 4.42 13.19 -13.53
N ILE A 70 4.35 14.13 -12.58
CA ILE A 70 3.67 13.93 -11.30
C ILE A 70 2.17 13.67 -11.51
N ASP A 71 1.49 14.48 -12.34
CA ASP A 71 0.06 14.29 -12.59
C ASP A 71 -0.21 12.99 -13.35
N PHE A 72 0.66 12.62 -14.30
CA PHE A 72 0.60 11.32 -14.95
C PHE A 72 0.70 10.16 -13.94
N ASP A 73 1.69 10.17 -13.05
CA ASP A 73 1.85 9.14 -12.02
C ASP A 73 0.64 9.09 -11.07
N ARG A 74 0.07 10.25 -10.72
CA ARG A 74 -1.15 10.31 -9.92
C ARG A 74 -2.32 9.60 -10.62
N ARG A 75 -2.54 9.89 -11.91
CA ARG A 75 -3.61 9.24 -12.71
C ARG A 75 -3.36 7.75 -12.86
N LEU A 76 -2.12 7.35 -13.12
CA LEU A 76 -1.73 5.95 -13.22
C LEU A 76 -1.99 5.21 -11.90
N ARG A 77 -1.61 5.80 -10.76
CA ARG A 77 -1.87 5.22 -9.44
C ARG A 77 -3.37 4.99 -9.22
N LEU A 78 -4.24 5.92 -9.62
CA LEU A 78 -5.68 5.75 -9.49
C LEU A 78 -6.22 4.60 -10.36
N LEU A 79 -5.73 4.47 -11.60
CA LEU A 79 -6.10 3.36 -12.48
C LEU A 79 -5.64 2.01 -11.93
N VAL A 80 -4.43 1.96 -11.36
CA VAL A 80 -3.91 0.75 -10.72
C VAL A 80 -4.73 0.39 -9.49
N LEU A 81 -5.11 1.36 -8.67
CA LEU A 81 -5.96 1.12 -7.49
C LEU A 81 -7.35 0.61 -7.87
N ASP A 82 -8.00 1.19 -8.89
CA ASP A 82 -9.28 0.67 -9.43
C ASP A 82 -9.13 -0.77 -9.96
N GLY A 83 -8.03 -1.07 -10.66
CA GLY A 83 -7.73 -2.42 -11.11
C GLY A 83 -7.55 -3.42 -9.96
N ILE A 84 -6.81 -3.03 -8.92
CA ILE A 84 -6.57 -3.86 -7.73
C ILE A 84 -7.87 -4.10 -6.97
N GLU A 85 -8.71 -3.08 -6.79
CA GLU A 85 -10.00 -3.20 -6.10
C GLU A 85 -10.90 -4.27 -6.75
N ARG A 86 -10.98 -4.27 -8.09
CA ARG A 86 -11.77 -5.28 -8.82
C ARG A 86 -11.22 -6.70 -8.65
N ILE A 87 -9.89 -6.84 -8.63
CA ILE A 87 -9.22 -8.12 -8.40
C ILE A 87 -9.49 -8.60 -6.97
N GLU A 88 -9.38 -7.72 -5.98
CA GLU A 88 -9.65 -8.00 -4.57
C GLU A 88 -11.08 -8.50 -4.37
N ILE A 89 -12.08 -7.74 -4.84
CA ILE A 89 -13.49 -8.13 -4.75
C ILE A 89 -13.73 -9.49 -5.43
N SER A 90 -13.18 -9.69 -6.62
CA SER A 90 -13.37 -10.96 -7.35
C SER A 90 -12.72 -12.13 -6.62
N PHE A 91 -11.52 -11.95 -6.09
CA PHE A 91 -10.79 -12.96 -5.33
C PHE A 91 -11.55 -13.32 -4.05
N ARG A 92 -12.04 -12.31 -3.31
CA ARG A 92 -12.87 -12.49 -2.11
C ARG A 92 -14.09 -13.37 -2.38
N MET A 93 -14.84 -13.03 -3.41
CA MET A 93 -16.05 -13.76 -3.80
C MET A 93 -15.72 -15.19 -4.19
N GLN A 94 -14.60 -15.42 -4.89
CA GLN A 94 -14.16 -16.77 -5.25
C GLN A 94 -13.74 -17.59 -4.02
N VAL A 95 -12.98 -17.01 -3.08
CA VAL A 95 -12.59 -17.70 -1.84
C VAL A 95 -13.83 -18.06 -1.01
N GLY A 96 -14.73 -17.09 -0.80
CA GLY A 96 -15.98 -17.29 -0.08
C GLY A 96 -16.86 -18.36 -0.73
N TYR A 97 -16.96 -18.36 -2.06
CA TYR A 97 -17.71 -19.36 -2.81
C TYR A 97 -17.09 -20.77 -2.72
N VAL A 98 -15.79 -20.91 -2.99
CA VAL A 98 -15.11 -22.22 -3.01
C VAL A 98 -15.17 -22.89 -1.65
N LEU A 99 -14.83 -22.17 -0.58
CA LEU A 99 -14.90 -22.73 0.78
C LEU A 99 -16.34 -22.87 1.26
N GLY A 100 -17.22 -21.90 0.94
CA GLY A 100 -18.62 -21.91 1.35
C GLY A 100 -19.42 -23.08 0.77
N ARG A 101 -19.00 -23.61 -0.38
CA ARG A 101 -19.57 -24.85 -0.97
C ARG A 101 -19.32 -26.10 -0.13
N LEU A 102 -18.26 -26.13 0.67
CA LEU A 102 -17.97 -27.23 1.58
C LEU A 102 -18.78 -27.08 2.87
N SER A 103 -18.70 -25.89 3.46
CA SER A 103 -19.44 -25.50 4.66
C SER A 103 -19.28 -24.01 4.90
N ALA A 104 -20.27 -23.39 5.54
CA ALA A 104 -20.15 -22.02 6.04
C ALA A 104 -18.91 -21.81 6.92
N PHE A 105 -18.48 -22.85 7.64
CA PHE A 105 -17.35 -22.82 8.56
C PHE A 105 -16.17 -23.69 8.08
N ALA A 106 -16.08 -24.00 6.78
CA ALA A 106 -15.03 -24.86 6.22
C ALA A 106 -13.62 -24.38 6.58
N HIS A 107 -13.44 -23.07 6.76
CA HIS A 107 -12.17 -22.47 7.15
C HIS A 107 -11.68 -22.85 8.56
N LEU A 108 -12.57 -23.32 9.44
CA LEU A 108 -12.20 -23.81 10.77
C LEU A 108 -11.71 -25.26 10.75
N ASP A 109 -12.01 -26.00 9.70
CA ASP A 109 -11.72 -27.43 9.61
C ASP A 109 -10.46 -27.65 8.74
N PRO A 110 -9.34 -28.09 9.35
CA PRO A 110 -8.08 -28.32 8.65
C PRO A 110 -8.19 -29.38 7.54
N SER A 111 -9.16 -30.28 7.59
CA SER A 111 -9.31 -31.34 6.57
C SER A 111 -9.67 -30.80 5.18
N ASN A 112 -10.15 -29.55 5.10
CA ASN A 112 -10.45 -28.86 3.85
C ASN A 112 -9.19 -28.28 3.16
N PHE A 113 -8.01 -28.41 3.76
CA PHE A 113 -6.77 -27.80 3.28
C PHE A 113 -5.67 -28.83 3.04
N VAL A 114 -4.66 -28.42 2.26
CA VAL A 114 -3.47 -29.23 1.99
C VAL A 114 -2.59 -29.37 3.24
N GLY A 115 -1.94 -30.53 3.41
CA GLY A 115 -1.11 -30.84 4.58
C GLY A 115 -0.04 -29.79 4.86
N SER A 116 0.60 -29.23 3.84
CA SER A 116 1.62 -28.17 3.99
C SER A 116 1.11 -26.87 4.63
N PHE A 117 -0.20 -26.68 4.72
CA PHE A 117 -0.84 -25.55 5.40
C PHE A 117 -1.25 -25.89 6.84
N THR A 118 -1.58 -27.15 7.12
CA THR A 118 -2.17 -27.60 8.39
C THR A 118 -1.19 -28.33 9.30
N GLU A 119 -0.07 -28.80 8.76
CA GLU A 119 1.00 -29.43 9.51
C GLU A 119 1.81 -28.41 10.32
N ALA A 120 2.09 -28.75 11.57
CA ALA A 120 3.01 -28.00 12.42
C ALA A 120 4.46 -28.22 11.94
N GLN A 121 5.31 -27.19 12.06
CA GLN A 121 6.71 -27.32 11.68
C GLN A 121 7.57 -27.45 12.93
N THR A 122 8.34 -28.54 13.00
CA THR A 122 9.29 -28.77 14.09
C THR A 122 10.70 -28.43 13.61
N ASP A 123 11.40 -27.54 14.31
CA ASP A 123 12.81 -27.27 14.06
C ASP A 123 13.62 -28.50 14.50
N THR A 124 14.25 -29.16 13.54
CA THR A 124 15.07 -30.37 13.76
C THR A 124 16.31 -30.13 14.63
N ARG A 125 16.71 -28.87 14.83
CA ARG A 125 17.91 -28.48 15.59
C ARG A 125 17.59 -28.07 17.02
N THR A 126 16.43 -27.44 17.27
CA THR A 126 16.04 -26.98 18.62
C THR A 126 14.96 -27.85 19.25
N GLY A 127 14.22 -28.64 18.47
CA GLY A 127 13.07 -29.42 18.92
C GLY A 127 11.81 -28.57 19.09
N ASP A 128 11.87 -27.26 18.81
CA ASP A 128 10.74 -26.37 18.97
C ASP A 128 9.69 -26.62 17.88
N THR A 129 8.43 -26.71 18.29
CA THR A 129 7.31 -26.88 17.38
C THR A 129 6.60 -25.55 17.18
N THR A 130 6.57 -25.08 15.94
CA THR A 130 5.83 -23.90 15.53
C THR A 130 4.42 -24.30 15.08
N PRO A 131 3.39 -23.50 15.43
CA PRO A 131 2.01 -23.77 15.02
C PRO A 131 1.90 -23.79 13.50
N SER A 132 0.94 -24.56 12.98
CA SER A 132 0.72 -24.64 11.53
C SER A 132 0.33 -23.29 10.93
N LYS A 133 0.51 -23.14 9.61
CA LYS A 133 0.12 -21.90 8.91
C LYS A 133 -1.38 -21.64 9.01
N HIS A 134 -2.20 -22.70 9.04
CA HIS A 134 -3.64 -22.63 9.27
C HIS A 134 -3.97 -22.08 10.66
N GLN A 135 -3.30 -22.58 11.70
CA GLN A 135 -3.48 -22.07 13.05
C GLN A 135 -3.06 -20.60 13.17
N GLN A 136 -1.89 -20.24 12.64
CA GLN A 136 -1.43 -18.84 12.59
C GLN A 136 -2.38 -17.95 11.78
N TRP A 137 -3.02 -18.49 10.74
CA TRP A 137 -4.03 -17.76 9.98
C TRP A 137 -5.31 -17.55 10.79
N LEU A 138 -5.82 -18.58 11.49
CA LEU A 138 -6.97 -18.46 12.38
C LEU A 138 -6.73 -17.47 13.53
N GLU A 139 -5.53 -17.47 14.12
CA GLU A 139 -5.16 -16.48 15.15
C GLU A 139 -5.26 -15.04 14.62
N ARG A 140 -4.74 -14.80 13.40
CA ARG A 140 -4.86 -13.49 12.73
C ARG A 140 -6.30 -13.13 12.38
N VAL A 141 -7.10 -14.10 11.95
CA VAL A 141 -8.53 -13.91 11.67
C VAL A 141 -9.26 -13.47 12.93
N ASN A 142 -9.07 -14.21 14.03
CA ASN A 142 -9.72 -13.94 15.30
C ASN A 142 -9.33 -12.56 15.86
N ALA A 143 -8.04 -12.19 15.78
CA ALA A 143 -7.59 -10.86 16.19
C ALA A 143 -8.28 -9.74 15.39
N ARG A 144 -8.38 -9.90 14.05
CA ARG A 144 -9.09 -8.93 13.20
C ARG A 144 -10.57 -8.86 13.51
N GLN A 145 -11.21 -9.99 13.78
CA GLN A 145 -12.62 -10.04 14.16
C GLN A 145 -12.87 -9.36 15.51
N SER A 146 -11.97 -9.54 16.49
CA SER A 146 -12.09 -8.88 17.79
C SER A 146 -11.85 -7.38 17.71
N GLU A 147 -10.94 -6.93 16.84
CA GLU A 147 -10.61 -5.52 16.61
C GLU A 147 -11.55 -4.80 15.62
N SER A 148 -12.50 -5.51 14.99
CA SER A 148 -13.38 -4.92 13.99
C SER A 148 -14.59 -4.23 14.62
N ASP A 149 -14.76 -2.95 14.26
CA ASP A 149 -15.91 -2.10 14.60
C ASP A 149 -17.04 -2.16 13.54
N GLU A 150 -16.95 -3.09 12.59
CA GLU A 150 -17.94 -3.20 11.50
C GLU A 150 -19.28 -3.74 12.01
N ALA A 151 -20.39 -3.10 11.62
CA ALA A 151 -21.72 -3.40 12.16
C ALA A 151 -22.15 -4.86 11.97
N PHE A 152 -21.78 -5.49 10.86
CA PHE A 152 -22.10 -6.91 10.63
C PHE A 152 -21.29 -7.84 11.54
N VAL A 153 -20.05 -7.48 11.90
CA VAL A 153 -19.25 -8.27 12.85
C VAL A 153 -19.89 -8.24 14.23
N ALA A 154 -20.36 -7.06 14.67
CA ALA A 154 -21.12 -6.93 15.91
C ALA A 154 -22.40 -7.80 15.90
N HIS A 155 -23.10 -7.87 14.76
CA HIS A 155 -24.25 -8.76 14.59
C HIS A 155 -23.89 -10.25 14.76
N PHE A 156 -22.77 -10.70 14.19
CA PHE A 156 -22.32 -12.09 14.35
C PHE A 156 -21.89 -12.41 15.78
N ARG A 157 -21.26 -11.45 16.45
CA ARG A 157 -20.87 -11.56 17.85
C ARG A 157 -22.06 -11.78 18.77
N ASP A 158 -23.09 -10.95 18.61
CA ASP A 158 -24.30 -10.97 19.46
C ASP A 158 -25.21 -12.18 19.16
N LYS A 159 -25.49 -12.45 17.88
CA LYS A 159 -26.52 -13.42 17.48
C LYS A 159 -26.01 -14.83 17.22
N TYR A 160 -24.73 -15.00 16.92
CA TYR A 160 -24.17 -16.27 16.43
C TYR A 160 -22.94 -16.75 17.20
N ASN A 161 -22.78 -16.33 18.47
CA ASN A 161 -21.64 -16.68 19.32
C ASN A 161 -20.30 -16.40 18.64
N ASP A 162 -20.21 -15.26 17.95
CA ASP A 162 -19.00 -14.80 17.23
C ASP A 162 -18.55 -15.75 16.11
N LYS A 163 -19.43 -16.65 15.64
CA LYS A 163 -19.13 -17.54 14.50
C LYS A 163 -19.50 -16.86 13.20
N MET A 164 -18.48 -16.45 12.44
CA MET A 164 -18.65 -15.86 11.12
C MET A 164 -18.53 -16.91 10.02
N PRO A 165 -19.48 -16.96 9.07
CA PRO A 165 -19.33 -17.80 7.88
C PRO A 165 -18.25 -17.24 6.95
N ILE A 166 -17.63 -18.10 6.14
CA ILE A 166 -16.45 -17.74 5.34
C ILE A 166 -16.68 -16.55 4.39
N TRP A 167 -17.85 -16.41 3.77
CA TRP A 167 -18.15 -15.27 2.89
C TRP A 167 -18.26 -13.93 3.63
N ALA A 168 -18.61 -13.94 4.92
CA ALA A 168 -18.60 -12.74 5.75
C ALA A 168 -17.21 -12.49 6.33
N LEU A 169 -16.49 -13.57 6.66
CA LEU A 169 -15.12 -13.50 7.15
C LEU A 169 -14.18 -12.88 6.13
N THR A 170 -14.33 -13.21 4.85
CA THR A 170 -13.49 -12.68 3.78
C THR A 170 -13.55 -11.15 3.65
N GLU A 171 -14.63 -10.51 4.11
CA GLU A 171 -14.77 -9.04 4.13
C GLU A 171 -13.78 -8.36 5.10
N ILE A 172 -13.44 -9.02 6.22
CA ILE A 172 -12.51 -8.47 7.23
C ILE A 172 -11.05 -8.89 7.02
N LEU A 173 -10.78 -9.84 6.11
CA LEU A 173 -9.42 -10.33 5.85
C LEU A 173 -8.59 -9.42 4.93
N GLU A 174 -9.24 -8.60 4.14
CA GLU A 174 -8.59 -7.91 3.02
C GLU A 174 -8.63 -6.41 3.12
N ARG A 175 -9.33 -5.87 4.12
CA ARG A 175 -9.29 -4.45 4.43
C ARG A 175 -7.89 -4.07 4.95
N SER A 176 -6.92 -4.02 4.04
CA SER A 176 -5.82 -3.07 4.05
C SER A 176 -6.46 -1.75 4.47
N ARG A 177 -5.99 -1.10 5.53
CA ARG A 177 -6.58 0.19 5.96
C ARG A 177 -6.01 1.32 5.08
N PRO A 178 -6.68 1.81 4.02
CA PRO A 178 -6.47 3.18 3.57
C PRO A 178 -7.24 4.17 4.47
N ALA A 179 -8.15 3.68 5.33
CA ALA A 179 -9.03 4.49 6.16
C ALA A 179 -8.33 5.27 7.30
N GLU A 180 -7.16 4.81 7.74
CA GLU A 180 -6.42 5.48 8.83
C GLU A 180 -5.81 6.83 8.39
N TRP A 181 -5.72 7.08 7.08
CA TRP A 181 -5.23 8.34 6.52
C TRP A 181 -6.28 9.47 6.54
N TRP A 182 -7.57 9.14 6.52
CA TRP A 182 -8.65 10.15 6.48
C TRP A 182 -9.01 10.68 7.88
N SER A 183 -8.73 9.91 8.95
CA SER A 183 -8.93 10.36 10.33
C SER A 183 -7.98 11.48 10.77
N PHE A 184 -6.86 11.69 10.06
CA PHE A 184 -5.91 12.79 10.32
C PHE A 184 -6.27 14.11 9.61
N SER A 185 -7.25 14.12 8.68
CA SER A 185 -7.55 15.28 7.83
C SER A 185 -8.84 16.02 8.20
N THR A 186 -9.58 15.58 9.21
CA THR A 186 -10.71 16.34 9.75
C THR A 186 -10.25 17.16 10.95
N PRO A 187 -10.21 18.50 10.87
CA PRO A 187 -10.07 19.32 12.07
C PRO A 187 -11.28 19.02 12.96
N CYS A 188 -11.01 18.51 14.16
CA CYS A 188 -11.99 18.47 15.23
C CYS A 188 -12.35 19.93 15.55
N GLY A 189 -13.47 20.41 15.02
CA GLY A 189 -13.90 21.79 15.24
C GLY A 189 -14.90 22.29 14.20
N SER A 190 -16.15 21.86 14.31
CA SER A 190 -17.30 22.78 14.36
C SER A 190 -18.56 21.97 14.62
N ALA A 191 -19.10 22.14 15.82
CA ALA A 191 -20.47 21.86 16.13
C ALA A 191 -21.39 22.94 15.52
N VAL A 192 -22.66 22.55 15.35
CA VAL A 192 -23.90 23.34 15.28
C VAL A 192 -24.46 23.74 13.90
N LEU A 193 -25.77 23.45 13.77
CA LEU A 193 -26.82 23.83 12.82
C LEU A 193 -26.96 22.85 11.63
N VAL A 194 -27.98 22.00 11.52
CA VAL A 194 -29.41 22.06 11.97
C VAL A 194 -29.82 20.75 12.64
#